data_AF-A0A1M6CUR7-F1
#
_entry.id   AF-A0A1M6CUR7-F1
#
_cell.length_a   1.000
_cell.length_b   1.000
_cell.length_c   1.000
_cell.angle_alpha   90.00
_cell.angle_beta   90.00
_cell.angle_gamma   90.00
#
_symmetry.space_group_name_H-M   'P 1'
#
loop_
_entity.id
_entity.type
_entity.pdbx_description
1 polymer ?
#
loop_
_entity_poly.entity_id
_entity_poly.type
_entity_poly.pdbx_seq_one_letter_code
_entity_poly.pdbx_strand_id
1 'polypeptide(L)'
;MTEREIQFRKKREIAEIFSDSVEFIKQEYKTVFRLISTYVLPFIIVNAFLQVHVQRNILEKIDIQDTEALMANFGPVYMHFFLASLFTIFVQSLFVGAYYTYLEAYIKEGKDNFSLSDISSQLFSNSLQAIKAGFVLFFLVLAGFFLCVLPGIYFGNTFSILVVVYLFEKNNLGQSMQRSFRLVNVQWWNTFLINLTGVTIIYLSSILLSVPNMLAGEVTESGSVPGAVAAGYSVSYWVWTGIASVITSLLWVIPYTFLAFQYFNLDERLKSLFPTQQNR
;
A
#
# COMPACT_ATOMS: atom_id res chain seq x y z
N MET A 1 -11.63 31.21 5.19
CA MET A 1 -10.19 30.98 5.10
C MET A 1 -9.93 30.43 3.72
N THR A 2 -9.16 31.12 2.89
CA THR A 2 -8.79 30.66 1.55
C THR A 2 -7.93 29.41 1.71
N GLU A 3 -8.40 28.26 1.19
CA GLU A 3 -7.63 27.01 1.20
C GLU A 3 -6.29 27.24 0.49
N ARG A 4 -5.19 26.78 1.10
CA ARG A 4 -3.85 26.91 0.49
C ARG A 4 -3.77 26.00 -0.73
N GLU A 5 -3.57 26.59 -1.90
CA GLU A 5 -3.36 25.85 -3.14
C GLU A 5 -2.09 24.98 -3.05
N ILE A 6 -2.23 23.70 -3.36
CA ILE A 6 -1.15 22.70 -3.22
C ILE A 6 -0.42 22.55 -4.55
N GLN A 7 0.77 23.15 -4.62
CA GLN A 7 1.62 23.08 -5.82
C GLN A 7 2.43 21.78 -5.85
N PHE A 8 2.03 20.77 -6.63
CA PHE A 8 2.74 19.49 -6.67
C PHE A 8 4.20 19.60 -7.13
N ARG A 9 4.49 20.38 -8.17
CA ARG A 9 5.86 20.57 -8.71
C ARG A 9 6.64 21.61 -7.93
N LYS A 10 7.17 21.19 -6.77
CA LYS A 10 8.01 22.02 -5.89
C LYS A 10 9.11 21.17 -5.27
N LYS A 11 10.33 21.72 -5.19
CA LYS A 11 11.41 21.17 -4.34
C LYS A 11 11.03 21.33 -2.87
N ARG A 12 11.00 20.21 -2.14
CA ARG A 12 10.54 20.14 -0.75
C ARG A 12 11.58 19.56 0.18
N GLU A 13 11.60 20.04 1.41
CA GLU A 13 12.23 19.32 2.50
C GLU A 13 11.30 18.23 3.03
N ILE A 14 11.85 17.24 3.75
CA ILE A 14 11.08 16.07 4.21
C ILE A 14 9.86 16.48 5.04
N ALA A 15 10.02 17.48 5.93
CA ALA A 15 8.93 18.00 6.75
C ALA A 15 7.80 18.60 5.90
N GLU A 16 8.15 19.29 4.81
CA GLU A 16 7.15 19.84 3.87
C GLU A 16 6.40 18.75 3.13
N ILE A 17 7.06 17.63 2.79
CA ILE A 17 6.39 16.47 2.18
C ILE A 17 5.30 15.94 3.11
N PHE A 18 5.61 15.76 4.40
CA PHE A 18 4.61 15.28 5.36
C PHE A 18 3.48 16.29 5.57
N SER A 19 3.80 17.58 5.75
CA SER A 19 2.77 18.60 5.98
C SER A 19 1.88 18.81 4.76
N ASP A 20 2.45 18.93 3.56
CA ASP A 20 1.68 19.13 2.33
C ASP A 20 0.84 17.89 2.00
N SER A 21 1.32 16.68 2.31
CA SER A 21 0.55 15.45 2.11
C SER A 21 -0.66 15.37 3.04
N VAL A 22 -0.49 15.68 4.32
CA VAL A 22 -1.60 15.71 5.28
C VAL A 22 -2.60 16.79 4.91
N GLU A 23 -2.12 17.96 4.49
CA GLU A 23 -2.97 19.06 4.02
C GLU A 23 -3.75 18.65 2.76
N PHE A 24 -3.12 18.00 1.79
CA PHE A 24 -3.79 17.48 0.59
C PHE A 24 -4.90 16.51 0.93
N ILE A 25 -4.62 15.52 1.79
CA ILE A 25 -5.62 14.53 2.22
C ILE A 25 -6.77 15.24 2.93
N LYS A 26 -6.50 16.24 3.78
CA LYS A 26 -7.55 17.00 4.48
C LYS A 26 -8.42 17.81 3.53
N GLN A 27 -7.85 18.40 2.49
CA GLN A 27 -8.60 19.18 1.49
C GLN A 27 -9.47 18.28 0.61
N GLU A 28 -8.96 17.10 0.23
CA GLU A 28 -9.62 16.20 -0.73
C GLU A 28 -10.23 14.93 -0.13
N TYR A 29 -10.36 14.84 1.20
CA TYR A 29 -10.80 13.61 1.87
C TYR A 29 -12.15 13.09 1.37
N LYS A 30 -13.10 13.98 1.04
CA LYS A 30 -14.43 13.60 0.53
C LYS A 30 -14.33 12.95 -0.84
N THR A 31 -13.57 13.56 -1.75
CA THR A 31 -13.40 13.09 -3.12
C THR A 31 -12.65 11.77 -3.14
N VAL A 32 -11.56 11.70 -2.38
CA VAL A 32 -10.74 10.48 -2.23
C VAL A 32 -11.54 9.36 -1.57
N PHE A 33 -12.31 9.64 -0.52
CA PHE A 33 -13.17 8.64 0.12
C PHE A 33 -14.26 8.13 -0.82
N ARG A 34 -14.86 9.00 -1.64
CA ARG A 34 -15.84 8.61 -2.67
C ARG A 34 -15.21 7.70 -3.73
N LEU A 35 -14.03 8.07 -4.24
CA LEU A 35 -13.27 7.25 -5.18
C LEU A 35 -13.01 5.84 -4.62
N ILE A 36 -12.48 5.77 -3.39
CA ILE A 36 -12.16 4.50 -2.75
C ILE A 36 -13.42 3.68 -2.51
N SER A 37 -14.48 4.31 -1.98
CA SER A 37 -15.74 3.63 -1.67
C SER A 37 -16.41 3.02 -2.90
N THR A 38 -16.33 3.69 -4.05
CA THR A 38 -16.96 3.22 -5.29
C THR A 38 -16.12 2.16 -6.00
N TYR A 39 -14.79 2.36 -6.10
CA TYR A 39 -13.95 1.54 -6.99
C TYR A 39 -13.12 0.46 -6.27
N VAL A 40 -12.75 0.69 -5.02
CA VAL A 40 -11.72 -0.12 -4.33
C VAL A 40 -12.30 -0.87 -3.12
N LEU A 41 -13.24 -0.27 -2.41
CA LEU A 41 -13.81 -0.80 -1.17
C LEU A 41 -14.40 -2.21 -1.30
N PRO A 42 -15.14 -2.59 -2.37
CA PRO A 42 -15.63 -3.96 -2.53
C PRO A 42 -14.49 -4.99 -2.48
N PHE A 43 -13.36 -4.69 -3.12
CA PHE A 43 -12.19 -5.56 -3.13
C PHE A 43 -11.46 -5.56 -1.78
N ILE A 44 -11.40 -4.42 -1.08
CA ILE A 44 -10.87 -4.34 0.29
C ILE A 44 -11.69 -5.23 1.25
N ILE A 45 -13.02 -5.24 1.12
CA ILE A 45 -13.89 -6.08 1.96
C ILE A 45 -13.63 -7.57 1.68
N VAL A 46 -13.55 -7.96 0.41
CA VAL A 46 -13.20 -9.35 0.04
C VAL A 46 -11.81 -9.72 0.57
N ASN A 47 -10.85 -8.80 0.49
CA ASN A 47 -9.50 -9.03 1.00
C ASN A 47 -9.49 -9.19 2.52
N ALA A 48 -10.25 -8.37 3.25
CA ALA A 48 -10.39 -8.48 4.71
C ALA A 48 -11.02 -9.83 5.11
N PHE A 49 -12.04 -10.29 4.39
CA PHE A 49 -12.62 -11.62 4.62
C PHE A 49 -11.60 -12.73 4.36
N LEU A 50 -10.84 -12.63 3.27
CA LEU A 50 -9.81 -13.61 2.94
C LEU A 50 -8.69 -13.64 3.99
N GLN A 51 -8.26 -12.48 4.48
CA GLN A 51 -7.27 -12.37 5.55
C GLN A 51 -7.76 -13.02 6.86
N VAL A 52 -9.00 -12.74 7.26
CA VAL A 52 -9.64 -13.39 8.42
C VAL A 52 -9.72 -14.91 8.22
N HIS A 53 -10.12 -15.37 7.04
CA HIS A 53 -10.21 -16.79 6.72
C HIS A 53 -8.84 -17.49 6.79
N VAL A 54 -7.79 -16.88 6.23
CA VAL A 54 -6.42 -17.41 6.30
C VAL A 54 -5.92 -17.43 7.75
N GLN A 55 -6.16 -16.38 8.52
CA GLN A 55 -5.77 -16.32 9.92
C GLN A 55 -6.48 -17.41 10.74
N ARG A 56 -7.78 -17.62 10.51
CA ARG A 56 -8.53 -18.74 11.12
C ARG A 56 -7.93 -20.08 10.75
N ASN A 57 -7.72 -20.34 9.47
CA ASN A 57 -7.13 -21.60 9.01
C ASN A 57 -5.75 -21.87 9.62
N ILE A 58 -4.92 -20.83 9.78
CA ILE A 58 -3.62 -20.94 10.45
C ILE A 58 -3.81 -21.37 11.91
N LEU A 59 -4.68 -20.68 12.67
CA LEU A 59 -4.92 -21.01 14.08
C LEU A 59 -5.64 -22.35 14.28
N GLU A 60 -6.42 -22.82 13.31
CA GLU A 60 -7.11 -24.12 13.36
C GLU A 60 -6.16 -25.28 13.07
N LYS A 61 -5.25 -25.12 12.11
CA LYS A 61 -4.50 -26.23 11.50
C LYS A 61 -3.03 -26.31 11.88
N ILE A 62 -2.44 -25.24 12.42
CA ILE A 62 -1.05 -25.23 12.87
C ILE A 62 -1.03 -25.56 14.37
N ASP A 63 -0.70 -26.81 14.68
CA ASP A 63 -0.33 -27.24 16.03
C ASP A 63 1.19 -27.39 16.11
N ILE A 64 1.83 -26.56 16.94
CA ILE A 64 3.28 -26.59 17.13
C ILE A 64 3.74 -27.73 18.05
N GLN A 65 2.81 -28.41 18.73
CA GLN A 65 3.10 -29.55 19.61
C GLN A 65 3.05 -30.88 18.85
N ASP A 66 2.29 -30.98 17.76
CA ASP A 66 2.20 -32.15 16.89
C ASP A 66 2.96 -31.92 15.58
N THR A 67 4.18 -32.46 15.51
CA THR A 67 5.06 -32.31 14.34
C THR A 67 4.51 -32.99 13.08
N GLU A 68 3.78 -34.09 13.22
CA GLU A 68 3.24 -34.84 12.07
C GLU A 68 2.05 -34.08 11.46
N ALA A 69 1.11 -33.64 12.29
CA ALA A 69 -0.01 -32.80 11.86
C ALA A 69 0.48 -31.45 11.29
N LEU A 70 1.53 -30.87 11.87
CA LEU A 70 2.15 -29.65 11.37
C LEU A 70 2.68 -29.82 9.93
N MET A 71 3.44 -30.88 9.66
CA MET A 71 3.99 -31.15 8.33
C MET A 71 2.87 -31.41 7.30
N ALA A 72 1.82 -32.14 7.68
CA ALA A 72 0.69 -32.43 6.81
C ALA A 72 -0.10 -31.16 6.42
N ASN A 73 -0.25 -30.21 7.36
CA ASN A 73 -1.00 -28.97 7.13
C ASN A 73 -0.16 -27.84 6.52
N PHE A 74 1.17 -27.97 6.50
CA PHE A 74 2.08 -26.94 6.01
C PHE A 74 1.77 -26.53 4.56
N GLY A 75 1.72 -27.50 3.63
CA GLY A 75 1.47 -27.21 2.21
C GLY A 75 0.16 -26.44 1.95
N PRO A 76 -1.00 -26.94 2.40
CA PRO A 76 -2.28 -26.26 2.23
C PRO A 76 -2.32 -24.86 2.86
N VAL A 77 -1.81 -24.70 4.09
CA VAL A 77 -1.81 -23.40 4.77
C VAL A 77 -0.96 -22.38 4.02
N TYR A 78 0.24 -22.76 3.59
CA TYR A 78 1.10 -21.89 2.78
C TYR A 78 0.46 -21.52 1.45
N MET A 79 -0.25 -22.45 0.80
CA MET A 79 -0.96 -22.15 -0.45
C MET A 79 -2.07 -21.12 -0.24
N HIS A 80 -2.88 -21.25 0.83
CA HIS A 80 -3.90 -20.26 1.17
C HIS A 80 -3.30 -18.89 1.48
N PHE A 81 -2.20 -18.85 2.24
CA PHE A 81 -1.48 -17.62 2.56
C PHE A 81 -0.90 -16.96 1.30
N PHE A 82 -0.30 -17.75 0.41
CA PHE A 82 0.27 -17.27 -0.85
C PHE A 82 -0.81 -16.66 -1.74
N LEU A 83 -1.92 -17.37 -1.98
CA LEU A 83 -3.04 -16.87 -2.77
C LEU A 83 -3.65 -15.58 -2.18
N ALA A 84 -3.80 -15.51 -0.85
CA ALA A 84 -4.28 -14.31 -0.17
C ALA A 84 -3.30 -13.13 -0.29
N SER A 85 -2.00 -13.40 -0.28
CA SER A 85 -0.97 -12.39 -0.51
C SER A 85 -1.04 -11.85 -1.95
N LEU A 86 -1.23 -12.71 -2.96
CA LEU A 86 -1.44 -12.27 -4.34
C LEU A 86 -2.69 -11.39 -4.47
N PHE A 87 -3.79 -11.77 -3.80
CA PHE A 87 -5.01 -10.95 -3.80
C PHE A 87 -4.80 -9.61 -3.08
N THR A 88 -4.05 -9.60 -1.98
CA THR A 88 -3.68 -8.35 -1.29
C THR A 88 -2.88 -7.42 -2.22
N ILE A 89 -1.91 -7.94 -2.96
CA ILE A 89 -1.13 -7.17 -3.94
C ILE A 89 -2.04 -6.61 -5.04
N PHE A 90 -2.98 -7.42 -5.53
CA PHE A 90 -3.98 -6.98 -6.49
C PHE A 90 -4.81 -5.80 -5.94
N VAL A 91 -5.34 -5.90 -4.73
CA VAL A 91 -6.13 -4.83 -4.10
C VAL A 91 -5.31 -3.57 -3.86
N GLN A 92 -4.07 -3.71 -3.38
CA GLN A 92 -3.18 -2.56 -3.17
C GLN A 92 -2.80 -1.87 -4.48
N SER A 93 -2.54 -2.66 -5.53
CA SER A 93 -2.26 -2.14 -6.87
C SER A 93 -3.46 -1.41 -7.49
N LEU A 94 -4.66 -1.96 -7.29
CA LEU A 94 -5.92 -1.31 -7.68
C LEU A 94 -6.10 0.02 -6.94
N PHE A 95 -5.85 0.04 -5.63
CA PHE A 95 -5.96 1.26 -4.83
C PHE A 95 -4.98 2.33 -5.30
N VAL A 96 -3.68 2.03 -5.32
CA VAL A 96 -2.67 3.01 -5.73
C VAL A 96 -2.88 3.49 -7.17
N GLY A 97 -3.31 2.60 -8.08
CA GLY A 97 -3.61 2.95 -9.46
C GLY A 97 -4.81 3.88 -9.61
N ALA A 98 -5.91 3.59 -8.91
CA ALA A 98 -7.07 4.47 -8.86
C ALA A 98 -6.72 5.84 -8.25
N TYR A 99 -6.00 5.84 -7.13
CA TYR A 99 -5.60 7.06 -6.44
C TYR A 99 -4.66 7.93 -7.27
N TYR A 100 -3.66 7.34 -7.95
CA TYR A 100 -2.73 8.07 -8.81
C TYR A 100 -3.38 8.55 -10.10
N THR A 101 -4.37 7.86 -10.64
CA THR A 101 -5.17 8.38 -11.75
C THR A 101 -5.96 9.62 -11.35
N TYR A 102 -6.57 9.60 -10.16
CA TYR A 102 -7.22 10.79 -9.61
C TYR A 102 -6.22 11.93 -9.39
N LEU A 103 -5.03 11.66 -8.83
CA LEU A 103 -3.98 12.67 -8.69
C LEU A 103 -3.52 13.24 -10.04
N GLU A 104 -3.37 12.39 -11.07
CA GLU A 104 -3.01 12.81 -12.42
C GLU A 104 -4.04 13.80 -12.98
N ALA A 105 -5.33 13.50 -12.82
CA ALA A 105 -6.42 14.39 -13.24
C ALA A 105 -6.47 15.68 -12.41
N TYR A 106 -6.33 15.58 -11.09
CA TYR A 106 -6.29 16.75 -10.18
C TYR A 106 -5.19 17.74 -10.58
N ILE A 107 -4.01 17.24 -10.95
CA ILE A 107 -2.86 18.07 -11.31
C ILE A 107 -3.02 18.69 -12.71
N LYS A 108 -3.67 17.98 -13.65
CA LYS A 108 -3.85 18.44 -15.04
C LYS A 108 -5.01 19.42 -15.18
N GLU A 109 -6.14 19.09 -14.58
CA GLU A 109 -7.41 19.78 -14.80
C GLU A 109 -7.70 20.78 -13.67
N GLY A 110 -7.14 20.58 -12.48
CA GLY A 110 -7.39 21.40 -11.30
C GLY A 110 -8.58 20.92 -10.49
N LYS A 111 -8.70 21.46 -9.27
CA LYS A 111 -9.81 21.16 -8.35
C LYS A 111 -11.15 21.58 -8.97
N ASP A 112 -12.18 20.75 -8.81
CA ASP A 112 -13.57 20.95 -9.30
C ASP A 112 -13.77 21.06 -10.82
N ASN A 113 -12.71 20.94 -11.62
CA ASN A 113 -12.80 20.99 -13.09
C ASN A 113 -13.07 19.63 -13.74
N PHE A 114 -13.11 18.55 -12.96
CA PHE A 114 -13.36 17.19 -13.43
C PHE A 114 -14.20 16.40 -12.43
N SER A 115 -14.89 15.38 -12.90
CA SER A 115 -15.66 14.45 -12.09
C SER A 115 -15.07 13.04 -12.13
N LEU A 116 -15.42 12.20 -11.14
CA LEU A 116 -14.97 10.79 -11.13
C LEU A 116 -15.50 9.99 -12.33
N SER A 117 -16.64 10.40 -12.91
CA SER A 117 -17.18 9.81 -14.15
C SER A 117 -16.26 10.05 -15.34
N ASP A 118 -15.63 11.22 -15.43
CA ASP A 118 -14.80 11.61 -16.58
C ASP A 118 -13.52 10.75 -16.65
N ILE A 119 -12.99 10.39 -15.49
CA ILE A 119 -11.77 9.57 -15.37
C ILE A 119 -12.04 8.08 -15.18
N SER A 120 -13.30 7.65 -15.14
CA SER A 120 -13.70 6.27 -14.83
C SER A 120 -13.11 5.23 -15.77
N SER A 121 -13.00 5.56 -17.07
CA SER A 121 -12.36 4.70 -18.07
C SER A 121 -10.85 4.56 -17.84
N GLN A 122 -10.21 5.63 -17.41
CA GLN A 122 -8.77 5.67 -17.11
C GLN A 122 -8.48 4.96 -15.79
N LEU A 123 -9.37 5.03 -14.80
CA LEU A 123 -9.22 4.36 -13.51
C LEU A 123 -8.94 2.87 -13.69
N PHE A 124 -9.74 2.18 -14.51
CA PHE A 124 -9.55 0.74 -14.75
C PHE A 124 -8.23 0.45 -15.50
N SER A 125 -7.95 1.16 -16.58
CA SER A 125 -6.74 0.96 -17.40
C SER A 125 -5.45 1.22 -16.60
N ASN A 126 -5.39 2.35 -15.88
CA ASN A 126 -4.25 2.69 -15.04
C ASN A 126 -4.13 1.76 -13.82
N SER A 127 -5.24 1.28 -13.26
CA SER A 127 -5.19 0.26 -12.20
C SER A 127 -4.61 -1.06 -12.70
N LEU A 128 -4.95 -1.47 -13.93
CA LEU A 128 -4.36 -2.65 -14.55
C LEU A 128 -2.86 -2.47 -14.82
N GLN A 129 -2.44 -1.26 -15.20
CA GLN A 129 -1.03 -0.90 -15.31
C GLN A 129 -0.33 -0.92 -13.94
N ALA A 130 -0.97 -0.38 -12.89
CA ALA A 130 -0.45 -0.42 -11.53
C ALA A 130 -0.26 -1.86 -11.03
N ILE A 131 -1.15 -2.79 -11.39
CA ILE A 131 -1.01 -4.22 -11.09
C ILE A 131 0.27 -4.79 -11.70
N LYS A 132 0.57 -4.48 -12.97
CA LYS A 132 1.82 -4.95 -13.61
C LYS A 132 3.06 -4.44 -12.86
N ALA A 133 3.08 -3.15 -12.51
CA ALA A 133 4.18 -2.55 -11.75
C ALA A 133 4.27 -3.13 -10.32
N GLY A 134 3.14 -3.35 -9.67
CA GLY A 134 3.04 -3.92 -8.32
C GLY A 134 3.57 -5.36 -8.25
N PHE A 135 3.22 -6.21 -9.22
CA PHE A 135 3.77 -7.57 -9.31
C PHE A 135 5.28 -7.57 -9.54
N VAL A 136 5.79 -6.72 -10.45
CA VAL A 136 7.23 -6.62 -10.68
C VAL A 136 7.96 -6.15 -9.43
N LEU A 137 7.42 -5.13 -8.73
CA LEU A 137 7.97 -4.68 -7.46
C LEU A 137 7.97 -5.80 -6.41
N PHE A 138 6.88 -6.55 -6.29
CA PHE A 138 6.77 -7.68 -5.36
C PHE A 138 7.85 -8.72 -5.62
N PHE A 139 8.01 -9.19 -6.87
CA PHE A 139 9.02 -10.20 -7.19
C PHE A 139 10.45 -9.69 -7.01
N LEU A 140 10.74 -8.41 -7.30
CA LEU A 140 12.05 -7.81 -7.05
C LEU A 140 12.38 -7.75 -5.56
N VAL A 141 11.43 -7.31 -4.74
CA VAL A 141 11.58 -7.22 -3.30
C VAL A 141 11.72 -8.62 -2.70
N LEU A 142 10.87 -9.57 -3.13
CA LEU A 142 10.92 -10.97 -2.71
C LEU A 142 12.26 -11.62 -3.06
N ALA A 143 12.74 -11.45 -4.30
CA ALA A 143 14.06 -11.93 -4.72
C ALA A 143 15.18 -11.28 -3.89
N GLY A 144 15.05 -9.99 -3.57
CA GLY A 144 15.94 -9.30 -2.65
C GLY A 144 15.98 -9.98 -1.29
N PHE A 145 14.82 -10.25 -0.68
CA PHE A 145 14.73 -10.95 0.61
C PHE A 145 15.28 -12.38 0.60
N PHE A 146 15.15 -13.10 -0.51
CA PHE A 146 15.79 -14.42 -0.68
C PHE A 146 17.32 -14.34 -0.69
N LEU A 147 17.90 -13.24 -1.20
CA LEU A 147 19.34 -13.02 -1.15
C LEU A 147 19.80 -12.56 0.24
N CYS A 148 19.06 -11.65 0.88
CA CYS A 148 19.22 -11.19 2.27
C CYS A 148 18.17 -10.09 2.60
N VAL A 149 18.01 -9.73 3.87
CA VAL A 149 17.13 -8.62 4.28
C VAL A 149 17.57 -7.27 3.69
N LEU A 150 18.87 -6.99 3.62
CA LEU A 150 19.39 -5.70 3.15
C LEU A 150 19.08 -5.43 1.65
N PRO A 151 19.31 -6.36 0.71
CA PRO A 151 18.86 -6.20 -0.68
C PRO A 151 17.35 -5.99 -0.83
N GLY A 152 16.52 -6.69 -0.04
CA GLY A 152 15.07 -6.50 -0.04
C GLY A 152 14.65 -5.07 0.30
N ILE A 153 15.22 -4.51 1.37
CA ILE A 153 15.00 -3.11 1.77
C ILE A 153 15.51 -2.14 0.69
N TYR A 154 16.68 -2.42 0.12
CA TYR A 154 17.25 -1.58 -0.93
C TYR A 154 16.35 -1.49 -2.16
N PHE A 155 15.87 -2.63 -2.68
CA PHE A 155 14.95 -2.64 -3.82
C PHE A 155 13.60 -2.04 -3.48
N GLY A 156 13.05 -2.35 -2.30
CA GLY A 156 11.77 -1.78 -1.85
C GLY A 156 11.80 -0.26 -1.80
N ASN A 157 12.86 0.33 -1.26
CA ASN A 157 13.02 1.79 -1.24
C ASN A 157 13.28 2.36 -2.63
N THR A 158 14.20 1.76 -3.39
CA THR A 158 14.64 2.29 -4.70
C THR A 158 13.50 2.29 -5.73
N PHE A 159 12.58 1.33 -5.63
CA PHE A 159 11.43 1.23 -6.53
C PHE A 159 10.11 1.66 -5.89
N SER A 160 10.11 2.31 -4.72
CA SER A 160 8.87 2.70 -4.03
C SER A 160 7.99 3.66 -4.84
N ILE A 161 8.59 4.51 -5.67
CA ILE A 161 7.87 5.44 -6.56
C ILE A 161 7.58 4.86 -7.95
N LEU A 162 7.89 3.58 -8.20
CA LEU A 162 7.77 2.95 -9.53
C LEU A 162 6.36 3.11 -10.10
N VAL A 163 5.33 2.91 -9.28
CA VAL A 163 3.93 3.00 -9.73
C VAL A 163 3.57 4.43 -10.13
N VAL A 164 4.00 5.45 -9.37
CA VAL A 164 3.78 6.86 -9.75
C VAL A 164 4.45 7.15 -11.08
N VAL A 165 5.72 6.78 -11.22
CA VAL A 165 6.52 7.02 -12.43
C VAL A 165 5.87 6.34 -13.64
N TYR A 166 5.48 5.08 -13.51
CA TYR A 166 4.88 4.30 -14.59
C TYR A 166 3.56 4.91 -15.07
N LEU A 167 2.72 5.36 -14.14
CA LEU A 167 1.43 5.96 -14.48
C LEU A 167 1.57 7.40 -14.97
N PHE A 168 2.48 8.20 -14.45
CA PHE A 168 2.55 9.63 -14.76
C PHE A 168 3.37 9.89 -16.03
N GLU A 169 4.44 9.13 -16.24
CA GLU A 169 5.28 9.29 -17.42
C GLU A 169 4.81 8.43 -18.61
N LYS A 170 3.87 7.49 -18.39
CA LYS A 170 3.33 6.57 -19.41
C LYS A 170 4.42 5.84 -20.21
N ASN A 171 5.59 5.64 -19.60
CA ASN A 171 6.74 4.97 -20.19
C ASN A 171 6.61 3.44 -20.10
N ASN A 172 7.40 2.71 -20.87
CA ASN A 172 7.49 1.25 -20.70
C ASN A 172 7.98 0.89 -19.28
N LEU A 173 7.59 -0.29 -18.77
CA LEU A 173 7.89 -0.67 -17.38
C LEU A 173 9.39 -0.66 -17.06
N GLY A 174 10.24 -1.16 -17.96
CA GLY A 174 11.70 -1.12 -17.77
C GLY A 174 12.28 0.30 -17.75
N GLN A 175 11.76 1.21 -18.58
CA GLN A 175 12.15 2.62 -18.55
C GLN A 175 11.71 3.28 -17.24
N SER A 176 10.49 2.96 -16.77
CA SER A 176 9.96 3.44 -15.49
C SER A 176 10.77 2.93 -14.30
N MET A 177 11.27 1.70 -14.35
CA MET A 177 12.21 1.17 -13.35
C MET A 177 13.53 1.94 -13.35
N GLN A 178 14.14 2.14 -14.53
CA GLN A 178 15.39 2.91 -14.62
C GLN A 178 15.20 4.34 -14.13
N ARG A 179 14.05 4.94 -14.45
CA ARG A 179 13.68 6.28 -14.00
C ARG A 179 13.49 6.35 -12.49
N SER A 180 12.75 5.40 -11.90
CA SER A 180 12.55 5.28 -10.46
C SER A 180 13.89 5.14 -9.73
N PHE A 181 14.78 4.27 -10.23
CA PHE A 181 16.15 4.15 -9.73
C PHE A 181 16.90 5.48 -9.76
N ARG A 182 16.92 6.19 -10.90
CA ARG A 182 17.61 7.48 -11.03
C ARG A 182 17.06 8.53 -10.07
N LEU A 183 15.75 8.62 -9.93
CA LEU A 183 15.08 9.59 -9.06
C LEU A 183 15.37 9.31 -7.59
N VAL A 184 15.14 8.07 -7.10
CA VAL A 184 15.32 7.75 -5.68
C VAL A 184 16.79 7.87 -5.26
N ASN A 185 17.75 7.55 -6.13
CA ASN A 185 19.17 7.71 -5.82
C ASN A 185 19.61 9.17 -5.58
N VAL A 186 18.84 10.18 -6.02
CA VAL A 186 19.12 11.60 -5.70
C VAL A 186 19.03 11.85 -4.19
N GLN A 187 18.02 11.26 -3.53
CA GLN A 187 17.83 11.36 -2.08
C GLN A 187 17.34 10.03 -1.50
N TRP A 188 18.20 9.01 -1.55
CA TRP A 188 17.83 7.66 -1.16
C TRP A 188 17.39 7.58 0.30
N TRP A 189 18.16 8.21 1.20
CA TRP A 189 17.87 8.26 2.64
C TRP A 189 16.58 9.00 2.99
N ASN A 190 16.29 10.11 2.28
CA ASN A 190 15.04 10.84 2.49
C ASN A 190 13.83 10.01 2.04
N THR A 191 13.96 9.34 0.89
CA THR A 191 12.93 8.41 0.39
C THR A 191 12.73 7.25 1.36
N PHE A 192 13.83 6.73 1.92
CA PHE A 192 13.78 5.67 2.93
C PHE A 192 13.04 6.13 4.18
N LEU A 193 13.35 7.31 4.71
CA LEU A 193 12.67 7.87 5.87
C LEU A 193 11.17 8.10 5.60
N ILE A 194 10.82 8.57 4.40
CA ILE A 194 9.41 8.75 4.01
C ILE A 194 8.67 7.41 3.97
N ASN A 195 9.27 6.38 3.35
CA ASN A 195 8.72 5.02 3.32
C ASN A 195 8.59 4.44 4.74
N LEU A 196 9.63 4.59 5.56
CA LEU A 196 9.66 4.10 6.95
C LEU A 196 8.57 4.76 7.78
N THR A 197 8.40 6.08 7.68
CA THR A 197 7.32 6.81 8.36
C THR A 197 5.95 6.33 7.87
N GLY A 198 5.78 6.16 6.56
CA GLY A 198 4.53 5.64 5.98
C GLY A 198 4.15 4.26 6.53
N VAL A 199 5.09 3.30 6.50
CA VAL A 199 4.86 1.95 7.05
C VAL A 199 4.63 1.98 8.56
N THR A 200 5.35 2.83 9.30
CA THR A 200 5.18 2.99 10.75
C THR A 200 3.78 3.50 11.09
N ILE A 201 3.23 4.45 10.34
CA ILE A 201 1.86 4.93 10.53
C ILE A 201 0.85 3.79 10.35
N ILE A 202 0.99 2.98 9.29
CA ILE A 202 0.11 1.84 9.04
C ILE A 202 0.22 0.80 10.16
N TYR A 203 1.45 0.49 10.58
CA TYR A 203 1.71 -0.48 11.63
C TYR A 203 1.16 -0.05 13.00
N LEU A 204 1.43 1.19 13.42
CA LEU A 204 0.87 1.74 14.66
C LEU A 204 -0.66 1.79 14.62
N SER A 205 -1.26 2.16 13.49
CA SER A 205 -2.71 2.14 13.32
C SER A 205 -3.27 0.72 13.46
N SER A 206 -2.59 -0.28 12.91
CA SER A 206 -2.97 -1.68 13.04
C SER A 206 -2.90 -2.17 14.49
N ILE A 207 -1.86 -1.79 15.25
CA ILE A 207 -1.75 -2.10 16.69
C ILE A 207 -2.90 -1.45 17.47
N LEU A 208 -3.17 -0.17 17.24
CA LEU A 208 -4.26 0.54 17.90
C LEU A 208 -5.62 -0.12 17.63
N LEU A 209 -5.84 -0.56 16.38
CA LEU A 209 -7.06 -1.29 16.01
C LEU A 209 -7.11 -2.70 16.56
N SER A 210 -5.98 -3.32 16.94
CA SER A 210 -5.97 -4.62 17.62
C SER A 210 -6.27 -4.56 19.12
N VAL A 211 -6.28 -3.37 19.74
CA VAL A 211 -6.50 -3.21 21.20
C VAL A 211 -7.80 -3.88 21.67
N PRO A 212 -8.96 -3.71 21.00
CA PRO A 212 -10.19 -4.39 21.42
C PRO A 212 -10.05 -5.92 21.43
N ASN A 213 -9.35 -6.50 20.47
CA ASN A 213 -9.06 -7.93 20.42
C ASN A 213 -8.14 -8.40 21.56
N MET A 214 -7.17 -7.57 21.96
CA MET A 214 -6.29 -7.86 23.09
C MET A 214 -7.03 -7.82 24.42
N LEU A 215 -7.95 -6.86 24.59
CA LEU A 215 -8.77 -6.69 25.80
C LEU A 215 -9.91 -7.68 25.89
N ALA A 216 -10.46 -8.11 24.74
CA ALA A 216 -11.52 -9.10 24.67
C ALA A 216 -11.10 -10.45 25.26
N GLY A 217 -9.78 -10.70 25.41
CA GLY A 217 -9.21 -11.72 26.27
C GLY A 217 -9.93 -13.07 26.20
N GLU A 218 -9.67 -13.87 25.17
CA GLU A 218 -10.18 -15.24 25.10
C GLU A 218 -9.01 -16.22 24.86
N VAL A 219 -8.46 -16.70 25.97
CA VAL A 219 -7.87 -18.03 26.08
C VAL A 219 -8.88 -18.84 26.90
N THR A 220 -9.93 -19.34 26.27
CA THR A 220 -10.72 -20.39 26.91
C THR A 220 -9.86 -21.64 26.91
N GLU A 221 -9.36 -21.95 28.09
CA GLU A 221 -8.61 -23.15 28.44
C GLU A 221 -9.03 -24.36 27.60
N SER A 222 -8.16 -24.79 26.69
CA SER A 222 -7.98 -26.22 26.42
C SER A 222 -6.57 -26.41 25.89
N GLY A 223 -5.68 -26.81 26.79
CA GLY A 223 -4.46 -27.45 26.37
C GLY A 223 -4.77 -28.63 25.45
N SER A 224 -3.85 -28.91 24.52
CA SER A 224 -3.67 -30.19 23.85
C SER A 224 -4.68 -30.65 22.77
N VAL A 225 -5.54 -29.79 22.22
CA VAL A 225 -6.40 -30.19 21.07
C VAL A 225 -6.17 -29.29 19.84
N PRO A 226 -5.68 -29.85 18.71
CA PRO A 226 -5.64 -29.15 17.42
C PRO A 226 -7.01 -28.59 17.04
N GLY A 227 -7.08 -27.31 16.66
CA GLY A 227 -8.34 -26.64 16.27
C GLY A 227 -9.06 -25.87 17.40
N ALA A 228 -8.68 -26.07 18.67
CA ALA A 228 -9.33 -25.40 19.80
C ALA A 228 -9.02 -23.91 19.89
N VAL A 229 -7.87 -23.46 19.36
CA VAL A 229 -7.42 -22.06 19.44
C VAL A 229 -8.32 -21.12 18.65
N ALA A 230 -8.63 -21.44 17.39
CA ALA A 230 -9.50 -20.58 16.58
C ALA A 230 -10.97 -20.65 17.02
N ALA A 231 -11.42 -21.82 17.48
CA ALA A 231 -12.74 -22.03 18.04
C ALA A 231 -12.93 -21.33 19.40
N GLY A 232 -11.82 -21.06 20.10
CA GLY A 232 -11.79 -20.28 21.34
C GLY A 232 -12.07 -18.79 21.15
N TYR A 233 -11.93 -18.26 19.94
CA TYR A 233 -12.27 -16.87 19.63
C TYR A 233 -13.74 -16.71 19.26
N SER A 234 -14.43 -15.79 19.94
CA SER A 234 -15.79 -15.37 19.63
C SER A 234 -15.94 -14.85 18.19
N VAL A 235 -17.16 -14.94 17.65
CA VAL A 235 -17.48 -14.38 16.32
C VAL A 235 -17.20 -12.87 16.27
N SER A 236 -17.40 -12.15 17.38
CA SER A 236 -17.08 -10.74 17.53
C SER A 236 -15.60 -10.42 17.29
N TYR A 237 -14.68 -11.28 17.74
CA TYR A 237 -13.25 -11.11 17.49
C TYR A 237 -12.93 -11.12 15.99
N TRP A 238 -13.50 -12.09 15.25
CA TRP A 238 -13.28 -12.22 13.81
C TRP A 238 -13.92 -11.08 13.01
N VAL A 239 -15.12 -10.65 13.40
CA VAL A 239 -15.77 -9.48 12.80
C VAL A 239 -14.94 -8.23 13.02
N TRP A 240 -14.45 -7.99 14.24
CA TRP A 240 -13.61 -6.84 14.53
C TRP A 240 -12.29 -6.89 13.75
N THR A 241 -11.65 -8.05 13.66
CA THR A 241 -10.43 -8.25 12.88
C THR A 241 -10.63 -7.89 11.40
N GLY A 242 -11.77 -8.30 10.82
CA GLY A 242 -12.16 -7.89 9.46
C GLY A 242 -12.32 -6.38 9.32
N ILE A 243 -13.04 -5.74 10.26
CA ILE A 243 -13.23 -4.28 10.28
C ILE A 243 -11.88 -3.55 10.41
N ALA A 244 -11.02 -3.99 11.33
CA ALA A 244 -9.68 -3.45 11.53
C ALA A 244 -8.82 -3.57 10.25
N SER A 245 -8.91 -4.69 9.54
CA SER A 245 -8.24 -4.89 8.24
C SER A 245 -8.76 -3.91 7.18
N VAL A 246 -10.06 -3.67 7.11
CA VAL A 246 -10.64 -2.68 6.18
C VAL A 246 -10.12 -1.27 6.51
N ILE A 247 -10.21 -0.85 7.77
CA ILE A 247 -9.75 0.48 8.21
C ILE A 247 -8.26 0.66 7.91
N THR A 248 -7.43 -0.32 8.26
CA THR A 248 -5.98 -0.30 7.99
C THR A 248 -5.69 -0.22 6.49
N SER A 249 -6.47 -0.94 5.68
CA SER A 249 -6.35 -0.88 4.21
C SER A 249 -6.63 0.52 3.67
N LEU A 250 -7.65 1.22 4.19
CA LEU A 250 -7.99 2.58 3.78
C LEU A 250 -6.89 3.60 4.13
N LEU A 251 -6.16 3.40 5.23
CA LEU A 251 -5.08 4.30 5.66
C LEU A 251 -3.87 4.29 4.72
N TRP A 252 -3.76 3.31 3.80
CA TRP A 252 -2.70 3.29 2.78
C TRP A 252 -2.73 4.49 1.83
N VAL A 253 -3.83 5.25 1.77
CA VAL A 253 -3.85 6.54 1.08
C VAL A 253 -2.73 7.47 1.56
N ILE A 254 -2.39 7.43 2.86
CA ILE A 254 -1.38 8.31 3.47
C ILE A 254 0.02 8.07 2.85
N PRO A 255 0.60 6.85 2.91
CA PRO A 255 1.89 6.59 2.28
C PRO A 255 1.84 6.77 0.75
N TYR A 256 0.71 6.53 0.08
CA TYR A 256 0.58 6.82 -1.36
C TYR A 256 0.70 8.32 -1.65
N THR A 257 0.08 9.18 -0.84
CA THR A 257 0.27 10.63 -0.94
C THR A 257 1.73 11.01 -0.71
N PHE A 258 2.38 10.46 0.32
CA PHE A 258 3.79 10.73 0.61
C PHE A 258 4.69 10.40 -0.59
N LEU A 259 4.47 9.25 -1.23
CA LEU A 259 5.22 8.82 -2.41
C LEU A 259 4.94 9.69 -3.64
N ALA A 260 3.72 10.16 -3.83
CA ALA A 260 3.39 11.10 -4.90
C ALA A 260 4.14 12.43 -4.72
N PHE A 261 4.14 13.02 -3.53
CA PHE A 261 4.91 14.25 -3.25
C PHE A 261 6.41 14.01 -3.34
N GLN A 262 6.90 12.85 -2.88
CA GLN A 262 8.32 12.52 -3.00
C GLN A 262 8.73 12.36 -4.46
N TYR A 263 7.90 11.76 -5.32
CA TYR A 263 8.15 11.71 -6.75
C TYR A 263 8.36 13.10 -7.36
N PHE A 264 7.45 14.05 -7.10
CA PHE A 264 7.58 15.40 -7.61
C PHE A 264 8.78 16.14 -7.03
N ASN A 265 9.07 15.97 -5.74
CA ASN A 265 10.27 16.53 -5.12
C ASN A 265 11.56 16.01 -5.79
N LEU A 266 11.64 14.70 -6.04
CA LEU A 266 12.80 14.08 -6.70
C LEU A 266 12.93 14.52 -8.16
N ASP A 267 11.82 14.65 -8.90
CA ASP A 267 11.83 15.13 -10.29
C ASP A 267 12.36 16.57 -10.38
N GLU A 268 11.87 17.47 -9.52
CA GLU A 268 12.35 18.86 -9.48
C GLU A 268 13.81 18.97 -9.01
N ARG A 269 14.24 18.13 -8.05
CA ARG A 269 15.65 18.07 -7.64
C ARG A 269 16.54 17.56 -8.77
N LEU A 270 16.14 16.52 -9.48
CA LEU A 270 16.92 15.97 -10.59
C LEU A 270 17.07 17.00 -11.72
N LYS A 271 16.00 17.73 -12.07
CA LYS A 271 16.06 18.85 -13.04
C LYS A 271 17.02 19.95 -12.61
N SER A 272 17.05 20.29 -11.31
CA SER A 272 17.97 21.30 -10.79
C SER A 272 19.44 20.87 -10.82
N LEU A 273 19.72 19.57 -10.71
CA LEU A 273 21.07 19.00 -10.78
C LEU A 273 21.58 18.87 -12.22
N PHE A 274 20.68 18.64 -13.18
CA PHE A 274 20.99 18.51 -14.60
C PHE A 274 20.14 19.47 -15.44
N PRO A 275 20.46 20.78 -15.43
CA PRO A 275 19.66 21.80 -16.13
C PRO A 275 19.65 21.68 -17.67
N THR A 276 20.36 20.72 -18.26
CA THR A 276 20.60 20.61 -19.71
C THR A 276 19.88 19.42 -20.38
N GLN A 277 18.56 19.54 -20.56
CA GLN A 277 17.78 18.85 -21.62
C GLN A 277 16.49 19.63 -21.99
N GLN A 278 16.48 20.97 -21.90
CA GLN A 278 15.25 21.75 -22.21
C GLN A 278 15.29 22.52 -23.54
N ASN A 279 16.36 22.37 -24.32
CA ASN A 279 16.48 22.93 -25.67
C ASN A 279 16.87 21.84 -26.68
N ARG A 280 16.03 20.83 -26.91
CA ARG A 280 15.94 20.07 -28.18
C ARG A 280 14.55 19.48 -28.33
#